data_AF-A0A8R2JTM8-F1
#
_entry.id   AF-A0A8R2JTM8-F1
#
_cell.length_a   1.000
_cell.length_b   1.000
_cell.length_c   1.000
_cell.angle_alpha   90.00
_cell.angle_beta   90.00
_cell.angle_gamma   90.00
#
_symmetry.space_group_name_H-M   'P 1'
#
loop_
_entity.id
_entity.type
_entity.pdbx_description
1 polymer ?
#
loop_
_entity_poly.entity_id
_entity_poly.type
_entity_poly.pdbx_seq_one_letter_code
_entity_poly.pdbx_strand_id
1 'polypeptide(L)'
;MQNTNQIPENSRCEQAKYEYKKSSYSEIYEVLQSLRKDEILCDIKLETDDGGVIFGHKVVLASASPYFLAMFTNFSEKNQDQVAIGQLKSSALQLLIDFVYSGKISITEQNVQDLLAASNILQLQEVKNACCNFLQAQLCPTNVIGIIAIADFHDCTKLLTSSELYFKQHFSDVVEEEEFLSLSSEQIVKLISSDELTVPSEEKVCKIFESVIRWVKHDLDSRKPILPQLMEYVRLPLTSKNYILKNVVDDPLLNNCFKCKDYVFEALRYHLHKSDELITIPHNIRTKPRQPSGTYKVILAVGGAGINNEILDSTEWYDPKLNQWHFGPKMITSRYAGGLVVVNDNFALYFGGGNYESTFQSADALDVSSESPKWRPTYEMLVKRQWFGVGVINNYIYAVGGYNESCESCLNSAEVFDCRTQKWSRISSMSSRRFCIGLGVMKNLLYATCV
;
A
#
# COMPACT_ATOMS: atom_id res chain seq x y z
N MET A 1 46.94 37.81 3.48
CA MET A 1 48.00 37.74 4.51
C MET A 1 47.69 36.59 5.44
N GLN A 2 48.47 35.50 5.33
CA GLN A 2 48.98 34.67 6.44
C GLN A 2 49.66 33.45 5.79
N ASN A 3 50.92 33.66 5.41
CA ASN A 3 51.83 32.62 4.99
C ASN A 3 52.62 32.21 6.24
N THR A 4 52.28 31.08 6.86
CA THR A 4 53.17 30.43 7.83
C THR A 4 53.89 29.32 7.11
N ASN A 5 55.03 29.66 6.50
CA ASN A 5 56.02 28.70 6.03
C ASN A 5 56.69 28.06 7.24
N GLN A 6 56.35 26.82 7.56
CA GLN A 6 57.22 25.93 8.32
C GLN A 6 57.78 24.90 7.36
N ILE A 7 59.08 24.98 7.10
CA ILE A 7 59.85 24.00 6.33
C ILE A 7 60.27 22.90 7.32
N PRO A 8 59.94 21.61 7.09
CA PRO A 8 60.47 20.53 7.92
C PRO A 8 61.92 20.22 7.56
N GLU A 9 62.76 20.07 8.58
CA GLU A 9 64.15 19.62 8.46
C GLU A 9 64.25 18.13 8.10
N ASN A 10 65.17 17.86 7.16
CA ASN A 10 65.74 16.58 6.74
C ASN A 10 65.29 15.30 7.47
N SER A 11 64.50 14.49 6.77
CA SER A 11 64.61 13.04 6.86
C SER A 11 64.38 12.41 5.49
N ARG A 12 65.40 11.65 5.03
CA ARG A 12 65.48 10.76 3.85
C ARG A 12 64.60 11.13 2.64
N CYS A 13 65.27 11.60 1.57
CA CYS A 13 64.70 11.81 0.24
C CYS A 13 64.15 10.50 -0.36
N GLU A 14 62.94 10.11 0.02
CA GLU A 14 62.08 9.31 -0.85
C GLU A 14 61.66 10.20 -2.03
N GLN A 15 61.50 9.64 -3.23
CA GLN A 15 61.07 10.40 -4.41
C GLN A 15 59.70 11.04 -4.13
N ALA A 16 59.70 12.32 -3.75
CA ALA A 16 58.49 13.06 -3.45
C ALA A 16 57.71 13.29 -4.75
N LYS A 17 56.69 12.47 -4.98
CA LYS A 17 55.73 12.67 -6.08
C LYS A 17 54.65 13.65 -5.61
N TYR A 18 54.74 14.90 -6.06
CA TYR A 18 53.69 15.89 -5.85
C TYR A 18 52.77 15.90 -7.07
N GLU A 19 51.53 15.42 -6.89
CA GLU A 19 50.49 15.50 -7.92
C GLU A 19 49.58 16.69 -7.64
N TYR A 20 49.76 17.77 -8.40
CA TYR A 20 48.83 18.89 -8.42
C TYR A 20 47.60 18.53 -9.25
N LYS A 21 46.42 18.60 -8.64
CA LYS A 21 45.13 18.43 -9.33
C LYS A 21 44.41 19.78 -9.38
N LYS A 22 44.19 20.32 -10.58
CA LYS A 22 43.44 21.57 -10.79
C LYS A 22 42.03 21.41 -10.19
N SER A 23 41.58 22.39 -9.42
CA SER A 23 40.36 22.31 -8.60
C SER A 23 39.06 22.56 -9.37
N SER A 24 39.10 23.24 -10.52
CA SER A 24 37.93 23.42 -11.39
C SER A 24 38.31 23.47 -12.87
N TYR A 25 37.50 22.78 -13.68
CA TYR A 25 37.59 22.79 -15.15
C TYR A 25 36.54 23.70 -15.79
N SER A 26 35.73 24.43 -15.01
CA SER A 26 34.63 25.26 -15.51
C SER A 26 35.08 26.28 -16.56
N GLU A 27 36.24 26.90 -16.38
CA GLU A 27 36.83 27.86 -17.33
C GLU A 27 37.04 27.24 -18.73
N ILE A 28 37.41 25.96 -18.82
CA ILE A 28 37.63 25.28 -20.10
C ILE A 28 36.30 25.05 -20.81
N TYR A 29 35.27 24.64 -20.06
CA TYR A 29 33.93 24.43 -20.58
C TYR A 29 33.27 25.72 -21.06
N GLU A 30 33.50 26.85 -20.39
CA GLU A 30 33.06 28.17 -20.85
C GLU A 30 33.70 28.55 -22.20
N VAL A 31 35.00 28.29 -22.37
CA VAL A 31 35.70 28.52 -23.64
C VAL A 31 35.14 27.61 -24.73
N LEU A 32 34.96 26.31 -24.46
CA LEU A 32 34.40 25.35 -25.42
C LEU A 32 32.97 25.72 -25.84
N GLN A 33 32.16 26.26 -24.92
CA GLN A 33 30.82 26.74 -25.21
C GLN A 33 30.85 28.00 -26.09
N SER A 34 31.80 28.91 -25.89
CA SER A 34 31.99 30.07 -26.79
C SER A 34 32.38 29.62 -28.20
N LEU A 35 33.36 28.71 -28.31
CA LEU A 35 33.79 28.16 -29.59
C LEU A 35 32.64 27.49 -30.35
N ARG A 36 31.77 26.78 -29.64
CA ARG A 36 30.56 26.17 -30.23
C ARG A 36 29.59 27.22 -30.77
N LYS A 37 29.33 28.29 -30.01
CA LYS A 37 28.41 29.37 -30.42
C LYS A 37 28.92 30.16 -31.62
N ASP A 38 30.23 30.32 -31.72
CA ASP A 38 30.89 31.00 -32.85
C ASP A 38 31.14 30.04 -34.04
N GLU A 39 30.69 28.77 -33.94
CA GLU A 39 30.89 27.71 -34.94
C GLU A 39 32.38 27.41 -35.25
N ILE A 40 33.27 27.71 -34.31
CA ILE A 40 34.71 27.52 -34.44
C ILE A 40 35.08 26.11 -34.01
N LEU A 41 35.81 25.37 -34.85
CA LEU A 41 36.28 23.99 -34.62
C LEU A 41 35.17 22.94 -34.44
N CYS A 42 33.92 23.27 -34.78
CA CYS A 42 32.82 22.30 -34.78
C CYS A 42 33.01 21.28 -35.92
N ASP A 43 33.02 20.00 -35.56
CA ASP A 43 33.29 18.85 -36.45
C ASP A 43 32.05 17.96 -36.66
N ILE A 44 30.89 18.37 -36.12
CA ILE A 44 29.62 17.70 -36.29
C ILE A 44 28.44 18.68 -36.30
N LYS A 45 27.47 18.40 -37.16
CA LYS A 45 26.14 19.02 -37.22
C LYS A 45 25.09 17.97 -36.92
N LEU A 46 24.25 18.23 -35.93
CA LEU A 46 23.12 17.37 -35.54
C LEU A 46 21.84 17.96 -36.10
N GLU A 47 21.19 17.23 -36.99
CA GLU A 47 19.90 17.62 -37.57
C GLU A 47 18.76 16.86 -36.88
N THR A 48 17.66 17.54 -36.61
CA THR A 48 16.47 16.99 -35.94
C THR A 48 15.29 16.93 -36.92
N ASP A 49 14.30 16.08 -36.63
CA ASP A 49 13.15 15.86 -37.53
C ASP A 49 12.33 17.12 -37.80
N ASP A 50 12.36 18.10 -36.89
CA ASP A 50 11.72 19.42 -37.04
C ASP A 50 12.59 20.43 -37.82
N GLY A 51 13.71 19.98 -38.40
CA GLY A 51 14.61 20.78 -39.23
C GLY A 51 15.60 21.64 -38.45
N GLY A 52 15.68 21.50 -37.12
CA GLY A 52 16.67 22.19 -36.31
C GLY A 52 18.08 21.62 -36.52
N VAL A 53 19.06 22.49 -36.69
CA VAL A 53 20.48 22.12 -36.86
C VAL A 53 21.28 22.66 -35.67
N ILE A 54 22.03 21.77 -35.01
CA ILE A 54 22.81 22.09 -33.81
C ILE A 54 24.26 21.69 -34.03
N PHE A 55 25.18 22.63 -33.79
CA PHE A 55 26.61 22.41 -33.91
C PHE A 55 27.21 21.89 -32.61
N GLY A 56 28.24 21.04 -32.74
CA GLY A 56 28.97 20.49 -31.60
C GLY A 56 30.36 20.01 -31.96
N HIS A 57 31.05 19.50 -30.94
CA HIS A 57 32.36 18.89 -31.06
C HIS A 57 32.25 17.40 -30.70
N LYS A 58 32.61 16.48 -31.60
CA LYS A 58 32.49 15.03 -31.42
C LYS A 58 33.13 14.55 -30.12
N VAL A 59 34.31 15.08 -29.79
CA VAL A 59 35.03 14.70 -28.57
C VAL A 59 34.30 15.09 -27.28
N VAL A 60 33.64 16.25 -27.26
CA VAL A 60 32.90 16.74 -26.09
C VAL A 60 31.58 15.99 -25.94
N LEU A 61 30.90 15.72 -27.06
CA LEU A 61 29.68 14.94 -27.05
C LEU A 61 29.92 13.47 -26.66
N ALA A 62 30.98 12.86 -27.20
CA ALA A 62 31.38 11.50 -26.86
C ALA A 62 31.87 11.35 -25.42
N SER A 63 32.47 12.38 -24.83
CA SER A 63 32.90 12.31 -23.42
C SER A 63 31.72 12.38 -22.45
N ALA A 64 30.65 13.07 -22.81
CA ALA A 64 29.49 13.27 -21.95
C ALA A 64 28.38 12.21 -22.13
N SER A 65 28.28 11.58 -23.31
CA SER A 65 27.22 10.64 -23.63
C SER A 65 27.76 9.34 -24.22
N PRO A 66 27.44 8.18 -23.62
CA PRO A 66 27.75 6.88 -24.21
C PRO A 66 27.13 6.67 -25.59
N TYR A 67 25.97 7.29 -25.86
CA TYR A 67 25.31 7.23 -27.17
C TYR A 67 26.19 7.87 -28.26
N PHE A 68 26.67 9.10 -28.02
CA PHE A 68 27.57 9.78 -28.96
C PHE A 68 28.93 9.10 -29.06
N LEU A 69 29.44 8.55 -27.96
CA LEU A 69 30.68 7.76 -27.98
C LEU A 69 30.54 6.57 -28.93
N ALA A 70 29.47 5.79 -28.79
CA ALA A 70 29.22 4.64 -29.65
C ALA A 70 29.05 5.08 -31.11
N MET A 71 28.24 6.10 -31.37
CA MET A 71 27.99 6.67 -32.70
C MET A 71 29.28 7.07 -33.43
N PHE A 72 30.16 7.81 -32.76
CA PHE A 72 31.38 8.34 -33.40
C PHE A 72 32.55 7.35 -33.44
N THR A 73 32.46 6.19 -32.78
CA THR A 73 33.54 5.19 -32.76
C THR A 73 33.20 3.91 -33.53
N ASN A 74 31.98 3.40 -33.39
CA ASN A 74 31.59 2.06 -33.83
C ASN A 74 30.70 2.05 -35.07
N PHE A 75 30.12 3.20 -35.45
CA PHE A 75 29.18 3.28 -36.57
C PHE A 75 29.72 4.13 -37.74
N SER A 76 28.96 4.12 -38.84
CA SER A 76 29.31 4.74 -40.13
C SER A 76 29.42 6.27 -40.02
N GLU A 77 28.73 6.85 -39.06
CA GLU A 77 28.62 8.26 -38.68
C GLU A 77 29.96 8.84 -38.23
N LYS A 78 30.94 7.99 -37.88
CA LYS A 78 32.32 8.42 -37.57
C LYS A 78 32.90 9.36 -38.63
N ASN A 79 32.68 9.04 -39.91
CA ASN A 79 33.23 9.80 -41.03
C ASN A 79 32.28 10.89 -41.56
N GLN A 80 31.14 11.10 -40.92
CA GLN A 80 30.15 12.09 -41.32
C GLN A 80 30.31 13.37 -40.50
N ASP A 81 30.12 14.51 -41.14
CA ASP A 81 30.07 15.86 -40.57
C ASP A 81 28.64 16.32 -40.29
N GLN A 82 27.63 15.59 -40.79
CA GLN A 82 26.22 15.80 -40.52
C GLN A 82 25.53 14.49 -40.17
N VAL A 83 24.78 14.46 -39.06
CA VAL A 83 24.03 13.30 -38.58
C VAL A 83 22.61 13.71 -38.22
N ALA A 84 21.63 12.98 -38.74
CA ALA A 84 20.23 13.15 -38.37
C ALA A 84 19.91 12.33 -37.12
N ILE A 85 19.37 12.98 -36.08
CA ILE A 85 18.86 12.33 -34.88
C ILE A 85 17.33 12.39 -34.88
N GLY A 86 16.72 11.25 -35.17
CA GLY A 86 15.27 11.12 -35.18
C GLY A 86 14.64 11.06 -33.78
N GLN A 87 13.34 11.28 -33.72
CA GLN A 87 12.48 11.22 -32.53
C GLN A 87 12.76 12.27 -31.45
N LEU A 88 13.44 13.36 -31.81
CA LEU A 88 13.77 14.46 -30.90
C LEU A 88 13.33 15.80 -31.45
N LYS A 89 12.83 16.66 -30.56
CA LYS A 89 12.62 18.09 -30.86
C LYS A 89 13.95 18.84 -30.75
N SER A 90 14.18 19.78 -31.68
CA SER A 90 15.36 20.66 -31.68
C SER A 90 15.55 21.42 -30.36
N SER A 91 14.47 21.87 -29.73
CA SER A 91 14.51 22.60 -28.45
C SER A 91 15.07 21.75 -27.31
N ALA A 92 14.67 20.49 -27.21
CA ALA A 92 15.15 19.57 -26.19
C ALA A 92 16.61 19.17 -26.45
N LEU A 93 16.95 18.88 -27.70
CA LEU A 93 18.34 18.56 -28.08
C LEU A 93 19.26 19.75 -27.76
N GLN A 94 18.86 20.97 -28.10
CA GLN A 94 19.63 22.17 -27.82
C GLN A 94 19.92 22.33 -26.32
N LEU A 95 18.92 22.14 -25.45
CA LEU A 95 19.09 22.20 -24.00
C LEU A 95 20.04 21.13 -23.46
N LEU A 96 19.98 19.91 -24.01
CA LEU A 96 20.89 18.83 -23.63
C LEU A 96 22.33 19.09 -24.07
N ILE A 97 22.53 19.60 -25.29
CA ILE A 97 23.86 19.98 -25.76
C ILE A 97 24.38 21.17 -24.95
N ASP A 98 23.56 22.18 -24.67
CA ASP A 98 23.94 23.28 -23.78
C ASP A 98 24.31 22.79 -22.38
N PHE A 99 23.64 21.77 -21.86
CA PHE A 99 24.02 21.12 -20.60
C PHE A 99 25.38 20.43 -20.68
N VAL A 100 25.69 19.71 -21.77
CA VAL A 100 27.00 19.05 -21.96
C VAL A 100 28.15 20.06 -21.89
N TYR A 101 27.94 21.29 -22.39
CA TYR A 101 28.96 22.33 -22.40
C TYR A 101 28.94 23.23 -21.16
N SER A 102 27.81 23.40 -20.47
CA SER A 102 27.69 24.34 -19.34
C SER A 102 27.57 23.68 -17.96
N GLY A 103 27.21 22.39 -17.92
CA GLY A 103 26.83 21.68 -16.71
C GLY A 103 25.54 22.17 -16.06
N LYS A 104 24.76 23.02 -16.73
CA LYS A 104 23.52 23.62 -16.20
C LYS A 104 22.36 23.37 -17.14
N ILE A 105 21.21 23.03 -16.57
CA ILE A 105 19.97 22.81 -17.31
C ILE A 105 18.77 23.38 -16.56
N SER A 106 17.84 23.99 -17.29
CA SER A 106 16.60 24.54 -16.74
C SER A 106 15.43 23.62 -17.10
N ILE A 107 14.85 22.96 -16.11
CA ILE A 107 13.73 22.03 -16.27
C ILE A 107 12.44 22.74 -15.87
N THR A 108 11.41 22.67 -16.73
CA THR A 108 10.10 23.28 -16.56
C THR A 108 8.99 22.28 -16.90
N GLU A 109 7.75 22.56 -16.52
CA GLU A 109 6.60 21.70 -16.81
C GLU A 109 6.37 21.45 -18.31
N GLN A 110 6.67 22.45 -19.14
CA GLN A 110 6.46 22.35 -20.60
C GLN A 110 7.57 21.56 -21.30
N ASN A 111 8.78 21.51 -20.73
CA ASN A 111 9.93 20.88 -21.38
C ASN A 111 10.30 19.52 -20.80
N VAL A 112 9.85 19.17 -19.59
CA VAL A 112 10.31 17.99 -18.85
C VAL A 112 10.01 16.68 -19.59
N GLN A 113 8.88 16.57 -20.28
CA GLN A 113 8.52 15.36 -21.04
C GLN A 113 9.47 15.13 -22.21
N ASP A 114 9.65 16.16 -23.05
CA ASP A 114 10.56 16.11 -24.19
C ASP A 114 12.02 15.90 -23.74
N LEU A 115 12.40 16.53 -22.63
CA LEU A 115 13.74 16.44 -22.06
C LEU A 115 14.02 15.06 -21.46
N LEU A 116 13.03 14.46 -20.79
CA LEU A 116 13.14 13.11 -20.24
C LEU A 116 13.28 12.08 -21.37
N ALA A 117 12.46 12.18 -22.42
CA ALA A 117 12.56 11.34 -23.60
C ALA A 117 13.94 11.47 -24.27
N ALA A 118 14.39 12.71 -24.48
CA ALA A 118 15.67 13.00 -25.12
C ALA A 118 16.87 12.53 -24.29
N SER A 119 16.85 12.76 -22.98
CA SER A 119 17.91 12.30 -22.07
C SER A 119 18.00 10.78 -21.99
N ASN A 120 16.87 10.07 -22.12
CA ASN A 120 16.85 8.61 -22.17
C ASN A 120 17.49 8.09 -23.47
N ILE A 121 17.12 8.67 -24.62
CA ILE A 121 17.68 8.32 -25.94
C ILE A 121 19.19 8.57 -25.98
N LEU A 122 19.63 9.76 -25.56
CA LEU A 122 21.04 10.15 -25.54
C LEU A 122 21.81 9.59 -24.33
N GLN A 123 21.17 8.77 -23.50
CA GLN A 123 21.75 8.12 -22.33
C GLN A 123 22.40 9.08 -21.31
N LEU A 124 21.87 10.30 -21.17
CA LEU A 124 22.31 11.31 -20.22
C LEU A 124 21.63 11.10 -18.85
N GLN A 125 22.19 10.17 -18.06
CA GLN A 125 21.59 9.73 -16.79
C GLN A 125 21.42 10.83 -15.74
N GLU A 126 22.33 11.81 -15.69
CA GLU A 126 22.23 12.93 -14.75
C GLU A 126 20.99 13.80 -15.03
N VAL A 127 20.74 14.09 -16.31
CA VAL A 127 19.55 14.85 -16.73
C VAL A 127 18.29 14.02 -16.53
N LYS A 128 18.31 12.73 -16.86
CA LYS A 128 17.19 11.81 -16.59
C LYS A 128 16.80 11.82 -15.11
N ASN A 129 17.78 11.69 -14.22
CA ASN A 129 17.55 11.72 -12.78
C ASN A 129 17.04 13.09 -12.30
N ALA A 130 17.54 14.20 -12.84
CA ALA A 130 17.06 15.53 -12.52
C ALA A 130 15.59 15.73 -12.96
N CYS A 131 15.21 15.25 -14.16
CA CYS A 131 13.83 15.26 -14.63
C CYS A 131 12.92 14.42 -13.72
N CYS A 132 13.35 13.22 -13.33
CA CYS A 132 12.61 12.37 -12.39
C CYS A 132 12.40 13.06 -11.03
N ASN A 133 13.43 13.72 -10.49
CA ASN A 133 13.32 14.45 -9.22
C ASN A 133 12.36 15.64 -9.33
N PHE A 134 12.36 16.35 -10.47
CA PHE A 134 11.43 17.44 -10.74
C PHE A 134 9.98 16.92 -10.78
N LEU A 135 9.72 15.84 -11.53
CA LEU A 135 8.39 15.22 -11.61
C LEU A 135 7.92 14.71 -10.23
N GLN A 136 8.81 14.11 -9.46
CA GLN A 136 8.49 13.64 -8.10
C GLN A 136 8.11 14.79 -7.16
N ALA A 137 8.75 15.96 -7.29
CA ALA A 137 8.44 17.14 -6.48
C ALA A 137 7.11 17.81 -6.87
N GLN A 138 6.61 17.57 -8.09
CA GLN A 138 5.38 18.15 -8.62
C GLN A 138 4.19 17.17 -8.61
N LEU A 139 4.30 16.02 -7.93
CA LEU A 139 3.20 15.05 -7.84
C LEU A 139 1.94 15.69 -7.23
N CYS A 140 0.84 15.65 -7.97
CA CYS A 140 -0.46 16.12 -7.53
C CYS A 140 -1.58 15.20 -8.06
N PRO A 141 -2.81 15.28 -7.52
CA PRO A 141 -3.91 14.38 -7.93
C PRO A 141 -4.27 14.48 -9.42
N THR A 142 -4.06 15.65 -10.04
CA THR A 142 -4.41 15.91 -11.44
C THR A 142 -3.37 15.39 -12.44
N ASN A 143 -2.11 15.19 -12.03
CA ASN A 143 -1.02 14.82 -12.94
C ASN A 143 -0.41 13.43 -12.68
N VAL A 144 -0.77 12.78 -11.57
CA VAL A 144 -0.14 11.53 -11.15
C VAL A 144 -0.33 10.41 -12.17
N ILE A 145 -1.47 10.36 -12.85
CA ILE A 145 -1.76 9.34 -13.88
C ILE A 145 -0.82 9.54 -15.08
N GLY A 146 -0.73 10.77 -15.59
CA GLY A 146 0.25 11.12 -16.63
C GLY A 146 1.69 10.80 -16.22
N ILE A 147 2.10 11.14 -14.99
CA ILE A 147 3.46 10.87 -14.50
C ILE A 147 3.74 9.36 -14.40
N ILE A 148 2.77 8.54 -13.98
CA ILE A 148 2.90 7.07 -13.97
C ILE A 148 3.12 6.56 -15.40
N ALA A 149 2.32 7.02 -16.37
CA ALA A 149 2.46 6.60 -17.76
C ALA A 149 3.83 6.97 -18.34
N ILE A 150 4.32 8.18 -18.04
CA ILE A 150 5.66 8.65 -18.43
C ILE A 150 6.75 7.81 -17.76
N ALA A 151 6.61 7.50 -16.48
CA ALA A 151 7.58 6.72 -15.73
C ALA A 151 7.67 5.28 -16.23
N ASP A 152 6.54 4.67 -16.57
CA ASP A 152 6.46 3.33 -17.17
C ASP A 152 7.09 3.33 -18.58
N PHE A 153 6.75 4.32 -19.41
CA PHE A 153 7.27 4.43 -20.77
C PHE A 153 8.80 4.63 -20.85
N HIS A 154 9.41 5.29 -19.85
CA HIS A 154 10.86 5.56 -19.81
C HIS A 154 11.64 4.65 -18.84
N ASP A 155 11.01 3.57 -18.35
CA ASP A 155 11.59 2.61 -17.40
C ASP A 155 12.17 3.28 -16.13
N CYS A 156 11.52 4.34 -15.65
CA CYS A 156 11.92 5.11 -14.48
C CYS A 156 11.38 4.45 -13.19
N THR A 157 11.96 3.32 -12.79
CA THR A 157 11.47 2.49 -11.67
C THR A 157 11.28 3.24 -10.34
N LYS A 158 12.19 4.16 -10.00
CA LYS A 158 12.10 4.97 -8.77
C LYS A 158 10.88 5.90 -8.80
N LEU A 159 10.71 6.63 -9.90
CA LEU A 159 9.59 7.55 -10.10
C LEU A 159 8.27 6.79 -10.18
N LEU A 160 8.26 5.64 -10.86
CA LEU A 160 7.09 4.77 -10.96
C LEU A 160 6.63 4.32 -9.56
N THR A 161 7.55 3.79 -8.75
CA THR A 161 7.24 3.32 -7.39
C THR A 161 6.71 4.46 -6.50
N SER A 162 7.34 5.64 -6.54
CA SER A 162 6.88 6.80 -5.76
C SER A 162 5.53 7.33 -6.22
N SER A 163 5.28 7.34 -7.54
CA SER A 163 4.03 7.84 -8.11
C SER A 163 2.88 6.87 -7.87
N GLU A 164 3.11 5.55 -7.98
CA GLU A 164 2.15 4.52 -7.61
C GLU A 164 1.78 4.58 -6.11
N LEU A 165 2.76 4.86 -5.24
CA LEU A 165 2.50 5.07 -3.80
C LEU A 165 1.64 6.31 -3.56
N TYR A 166 1.98 7.44 -4.21
CA TYR A 166 1.19 8.67 -4.11
C TYR A 166 -0.24 8.45 -4.62
N PHE A 167 -0.40 7.77 -5.76
CA PHE A 167 -1.68 7.39 -6.33
C PHE A 167 -2.53 6.57 -5.34
N LYS A 168 -1.93 5.57 -4.70
CA LYS A 168 -2.62 4.75 -3.68
C LYS A 168 -3.04 5.57 -2.46
N GLN A 169 -2.22 6.56 -2.08
CA GLN A 169 -2.45 7.47 -0.95
C GLN A 169 -3.59 8.46 -1.18
N HIS A 170 -3.63 9.07 -2.37
CA HIS A 170 -4.58 10.11 -2.74
C HIS A 170 -5.69 9.62 -3.68
N PHE A 171 -6.00 8.32 -3.63
CA PHE A 171 -6.93 7.68 -4.56
C PHE A 171 -8.30 8.36 -4.65
N SER A 172 -8.85 8.83 -3.51
CA SER A 172 -10.16 9.50 -3.48
C SER A 172 -10.21 10.73 -4.37
N ASP A 173 -9.12 11.50 -4.43
CA ASP A 173 -9.05 12.76 -5.16
C ASP A 173 -8.81 12.49 -6.66
N VAL A 174 -7.91 11.55 -6.97
CA VAL A 174 -7.49 11.24 -8.35
C VAL A 174 -8.64 10.66 -9.20
N VAL A 175 -9.56 9.94 -8.57
CA VAL A 175 -10.74 9.35 -9.24
C VAL A 175 -11.70 10.41 -9.81
N GLU A 176 -11.72 11.61 -9.22
CA GLU A 176 -12.66 12.66 -9.62
C GLU A 176 -12.21 13.38 -10.89
N GLU A 177 -10.92 13.25 -11.23
CA GLU A 177 -10.26 13.91 -12.35
C GLU A 177 -10.57 13.27 -13.71
N GLU A 178 -10.45 14.06 -14.78
CA GLU A 178 -10.74 13.61 -16.14
C GLU A 178 -9.69 12.62 -16.69
N GLU A 179 -8.42 12.74 -16.27
CA GLU A 179 -7.36 11.81 -16.69
C GLU A 179 -7.69 10.36 -16.32
N PHE A 180 -8.44 10.13 -15.24
CA PHE A 180 -8.89 8.80 -14.85
C PHE A 180 -9.76 8.12 -15.93
N LEU A 181 -10.51 8.90 -16.72
CA LEU A 181 -11.38 8.39 -17.79
C LEU A 181 -10.59 7.89 -19.00
N SER A 182 -9.34 8.32 -19.14
CA SER A 182 -8.42 7.95 -20.22
C SER A 182 -7.72 6.59 -20.01
N LEU A 183 -7.77 6.04 -18.78
CA LEU A 183 -7.13 4.78 -18.44
C LEU A 183 -7.67 3.59 -19.26
N SER A 184 -6.78 2.65 -19.56
CA SER A 184 -7.13 1.40 -20.24
C SER A 184 -7.86 0.42 -19.31
N SER A 185 -8.53 -0.56 -19.90
CA SER A 185 -9.22 -1.61 -19.14
C SER A 185 -8.28 -2.42 -18.25
N GLU A 186 -7.08 -2.75 -18.74
CA GLU A 186 -6.06 -3.50 -18.00
C GLU A 186 -5.55 -2.72 -16.79
N GLN A 187 -5.29 -1.42 -16.96
CA GLN A 187 -4.83 -0.53 -15.89
C GLN A 187 -5.86 -0.43 -14.76
N ILE A 188 -7.14 -0.27 -15.11
CA ILE A 188 -8.22 -0.18 -14.11
C ILE A 188 -8.46 -1.50 -13.40
N VAL A 189 -8.42 -2.64 -14.10
CA VAL A 189 -8.54 -3.95 -13.45
C VAL A 189 -7.40 -4.14 -12.45
N LYS A 190 -6.15 -3.87 -12.85
CA LYS A 190 -4.98 -3.95 -11.95
C LYS A 190 -5.17 -3.06 -10.73
N LEU A 191 -5.65 -1.83 -10.93
CA LEU A 191 -5.87 -0.85 -9.88
C LEU A 191 -6.95 -1.30 -8.88
N ILE A 192 -8.12 -1.72 -9.34
CA ILE A 192 -9.24 -2.11 -8.46
C ILE A 192 -8.96 -3.44 -7.77
N SER A 193 -8.21 -4.34 -8.42
CA SER A 193 -7.76 -5.61 -7.82
C SER A 193 -6.77 -5.41 -6.67
N SER A 194 -6.15 -4.23 -6.55
CA SER A 194 -5.18 -3.94 -5.50
C SER A 194 -5.83 -3.82 -4.12
N ASP A 195 -5.23 -4.49 -3.14
CA ASP A 195 -5.61 -4.41 -1.72
C ASP A 195 -4.98 -3.21 -1.00
N GLU A 196 -4.09 -2.48 -1.68
CA GLU A 196 -3.22 -1.44 -1.09
C GLU A 196 -3.77 -0.02 -1.12
N LEU A 197 -4.98 0.20 -1.64
CA LEU A 197 -5.60 1.54 -1.65
C LEU A 197 -5.81 2.03 -0.19
N THR A 198 -5.54 3.29 0.15
CA THR A 198 -5.48 3.79 1.54
C THR A 198 -6.54 4.83 1.94
N VAL A 199 -7.80 4.58 1.63
CA VAL A 199 -8.97 5.36 2.09
C VAL A 199 -9.71 4.62 3.27
N PRO A 200 -10.56 5.22 4.12
CA PRO A 200 -11.38 4.47 5.08
C PRO A 200 -12.29 3.41 4.40
N SER A 201 -12.50 2.25 5.05
CA SER A 201 -13.01 1.02 4.41
C SER A 201 -14.33 1.16 3.66
N GLU A 202 -15.23 2.04 4.11
CA GLU A 202 -16.56 2.19 3.53
C GLU A 202 -16.58 3.24 2.40
N GLU A 203 -15.97 4.40 2.63
CA GLU A 203 -15.84 5.46 1.62
C GLU A 203 -15.02 4.98 0.41
N LYS A 204 -13.99 4.15 0.65
CA LYS A 204 -13.24 3.40 -0.37
C LYS A 204 -14.15 2.76 -1.39
N VAL A 205 -15.07 1.93 -0.92
CA VAL A 205 -15.80 1.02 -1.79
C VAL A 205 -16.86 1.79 -2.55
N CYS A 206 -17.50 2.79 -1.93
CA CYS A 206 -18.40 3.72 -2.59
C CYS A 206 -17.68 4.50 -3.71
N LYS A 207 -16.53 5.11 -3.42
CA LYS A 207 -15.75 5.84 -4.42
C LYS A 207 -15.30 4.95 -5.57
N ILE A 208 -14.82 3.73 -5.29
CA ILE A 208 -14.43 2.77 -6.34
C ILE A 208 -15.61 2.40 -7.22
N PHE A 209 -16.78 2.15 -6.62
CA PHE A 209 -18.00 1.88 -7.37
C PHE A 209 -18.37 3.06 -8.28
N GLU A 210 -18.40 4.28 -7.74
CA GLU A 210 -18.67 5.51 -8.50
C GLU A 210 -17.66 5.71 -9.63
N SER A 211 -16.36 5.44 -9.37
CA SER A 211 -15.28 5.51 -10.36
C SER A 211 -15.54 4.56 -11.54
N VAL A 212 -15.87 3.30 -11.23
CA VAL A 212 -16.13 2.26 -12.24
C VAL A 212 -17.31 2.66 -13.11
N ILE A 213 -18.39 3.10 -12.47
CA ILE A 213 -19.60 3.52 -13.19
C ILE A 213 -19.30 4.76 -14.05
N ARG A 214 -18.57 5.75 -13.54
CA ARG A 214 -18.16 6.94 -14.31
C ARG A 214 -17.29 6.57 -15.51
N TRP A 215 -16.31 5.69 -15.31
CA TRP A 215 -15.43 5.21 -16.39
C TRP A 215 -16.20 4.42 -17.47
N VAL A 216 -17.15 3.56 -17.07
CA VAL A 216 -17.99 2.83 -18.04
C VAL A 216 -18.96 3.76 -18.76
N LYS A 217 -19.54 4.77 -18.08
CA LYS A 217 -20.46 5.75 -18.69
C LYS A 217 -19.78 6.63 -19.75
N HIS A 218 -18.47 6.86 -19.65
CA HIS A 218 -17.70 7.64 -20.63
C HIS A 218 -17.63 6.96 -22.01
N ASP A 219 -17.57 5.63 -22.07
CA ASP A 219 -17.57 4.87 -23.33
C ASP A 219 -18.37 3.57 -23.16
N LEU A 220 -19.69 3.69 -23.31
CA LEU A 220 -20.64 2.62 -23.07
C LEU A 220 -20.47 1.44 -24.03
N ASP A 221 -20.09 1.70 -25.29
CA ASP A 221 -20.07 0.67 -26.31
C ASP A 221 -18.90 -0.29 -26.12
N SER A 222 -17.72 0.22 -25.77
CA SER A 222 -16.52 -0.62 -25.57
C SER A 222 -16.39 -1.17 -24.14
N ARG A 223 -16.86 -0.43 -23.12
CA ARG A 223 -16.57 -0.75 -21.70
C ARG A 223 -17.66 -1.54 -20.99
N LYS A 224 -18.90 -1.53 -21.50
CA LYS A 224 -20.02 -2.33 -20.96
C LYS A 224 -19.73 -3.83 -20.81
N PRO A 225 -19.05 -4.54 -21.75
CA PRO A 225 -18.75 -5.96 -21.56
C PRO A 225 -17.76 -6.25 -20.42
N ILE A 226 -16.94 -5.26 -20.03
CA ILE A 226 -15.90 -5.40 -18.99
C ILE A 226 -16.46 -5.12 -17.58
N LEU A 227 -17.61 -4.42 -17.49
CA LEU A 227 -18.28 -4.10 -16.22
C LEU A 227 -18.41 -5.30 -15.25
N PRO A 228 -18.81 -6.52 -15.68
CA PRO A 228 -18.93 -7.65 -14.75
C PRO A 228 -17.61 -8.10 -14.14
N GLN A 229 -16.50 -7.95 -14.87
CA GLN A 229 -15.15 -8.26 -14.36
C GLN A 229 -14.71 -7.22 -13.34
N LEU A 230 -14.99 -5.94 -13.59
CA LEU A 230 -14.69 -4.86 -12.64
C LEU A 230 -15.48 -5.02 -11.34
N MET A 231 -16.78 -5.31 -11.45
CA MET A 231 -17.67 -5.49 -10.31
C MET A 231 -17.27 -6.67 -9.41
N GLU A 232 -16.54 -7.65 -9.92
CA GLU A 232 -16.03 -8.77 -9.12
C GLU A 232 -15.08 -8.30 -8.01
N TYR A 233 -14.30 -7.25 -8.29
CA TYR A 233 -13.34 -6.64 -7.38
C TYR A 233 -13.91 -5.47 -6.55
N VAL A 234 -15.15 -5.06 -6.84
CA VAL A 234 -15.88 -4.08 -6.02
C VAL A 234 -16.47 -4.81 -4.81
N ARG A 235 -15.98 -4.48 -3.62
CA ARG A 235 -16.34 -5.15 -2.36
C ARG A 235 -17.66 -4.63 -1.78
N LEU A 236 -18.73 -4.63 -2.57
CA LEU A 236 -20.06 -4.12 -2.20
C LEU A 236 -20.57 -4.56 -0.81
N PRO A 237 -20.35 -5.81 -0.32
CA PRO A 237 -20.75 -6.22 1.03
C PRO A 237 -20.18 -5.38 2.18
N LEU A 238 -19.12 -4.61 1.94
CA LEU A 238 -18.47 -3.74 2.93
C LEU A 238 -19.00 -2.30 2.91
N THR A 239 -20.00 -1.99 2.09
CA THR A 239 -20.66 -0.67 2.07
C THR A 239 -21.87 -0.65 3.00
N SER A 240 -22.47 0.51 3.27
CA SER A 240 -23.68 0.57 4.07
C SER A 240 -24.90 0.05 3.29
N LYS A 241 -25.80 -0.66 3.97
CA LYS A 241 -27.07 -1.14 3.38
C LYS A 241 -27.87 -0.02 2.71
N ASN A 242 -27.89 1.17 3.33
CA ASN A 242 -28.58 2.34 2.80
C ASN A 242 -27.98 2.83 1.48
N TYR A 243 -26.66 2.80 1.35
CA TYR A 243 -25.98 3.19 0.11
C TYR A 243 -26.30 2.21 -1.02
N ILE A 244 -26.24 0.89 -0.76
CA ILE A 244 -26.57 -0.13 -1.76
C ILE A 244 -27.99 0.06 -2.30
N LEU A 245 -28.97 0.21 -1.40
CA LEU A 245 -30.37 0.35 -1.79
C LEU A 245 -30.64 1.63 -2.61
N LYS A 246 -29.98 2.73 -2.29
CA LYS A 246 -30.23 4.03 -2.93
C LYS A 246 -29.44 4.24 -4.23
N ASN A 247 -28.18 3.82 -4.26
CA ASN A 247 -27.24 4.21 -5.32
C ASN A 247 -26.85 3.05 -6.24
N VAL A 248 -26.96 1.79 -5.78
CA VAL A 248 -26.49 0.61 -6.52
C VAL A 248 -27.66 -0.15 -7.17
N VAL A 249 -28.76 -0.36 -6.45
CA VAL A 249 -29.92 -1.12 -6.97
C VAL A 249 -30.62 -0.40 -8.14
N ASP A 250 -30.67 0.92 -8.09
CA ASP A 250 -31.39 1.74 -9.08
C ASP A 250 -30.54 2.08 -10.32
N ASP A 251 -29.24 1.73 -10.36
CA ASP A 251 -28.41 2.07 -11.53
C ASP A 251 -28.77 1.19 -12.76
N PRO A 252 -29.11 1.80 -13.92
CA PRO A 252 -29.56 1.09 -15.10
C PRO A 252 -28.49 0.19 -15.74
N LEU A 253 -27.20 0.45 -15.50
CA LEU A 253 -26.12 -0.40 -16.03
C LEU A 253 -26.08 -1.76 -15.35
N LEU A 254 -26.30 -1.78 -14.03
CA LEU A 254 -26.34 -3.01 -13.24
C LEU A 254 -27.62 -3.78 -13.49
N ASN A 255 -28.75 -3.09 -13.67
CA ASN A 255 -30.04 -3.73 -13.94
C ASN A 255 -30.10 -4.49 -15.28
N ASN A 256 -29.23 -4.14 -16.23
CA ASN A 256 -29.15 -4.78 -17.53
C ASN A 256 -28.15 -5.96 -17.57
N CYS A 257 -27.44 -6.27 -16.47
CA CYS A 257 -26.47 -7.36 -16.41
C CYS A 257 -26.80 -8.38 -15.31
N PHE A 258 -27.03 -9.64 -15.70
CA PHE A 258 -27.34 -10.73 -14.76
C PHE A 258 -26.25 -10.93 -13.70
N LYS A 259 -24.97 -11.01 -14.09
CA LYS A 259 -23.86 -11.20 -13.14
C LYS A 259 -23.73 -10.05 -12.13
N CYS A 260 -24.00 -8.82 -12.55
CA CYS A 260 -23.94 -7.67 -11.66
C CYS A 260 -25.05 -7.72 -10.61
N LYS A 261 -26.26 -8.18 -10.99
CA LYS A 261 -27.35 -8.41 -10.03
C LYS A 261 -26.98 -9.46 -8.99
N ASP A 262 -26.32 -10.54 -9.39
CA ASP A 262 -25.86 -11.58 -8.45
C ASP A 262 -24.94 -11.00 -7.37
N TYR A 263 -24.02 -10.09 -7.73
CA TYR A 263 -23.15 -9.41 -6.78
C TYR A 263 -23.90 -8.47 -5.83
N VAL A 264 -24.94 -7.77 -6.32
CA VAL A 264 -25.80 -6.93 -5.47
C VAL A 264 -26.62 -7.78 -4.50
N PHE A 265 -27.17 -8.91 -4.96
CA PHE A 265 -27.87 -9.87 -4.10
C PHE A 265 -26.94 -10.49 -3.06
N GLU A 266 -25.69 -10.81 -3.42
CA GLU A 266 -24.66 -11.28 -2.48
C GLU A 266 -24.43 -10.24 -1.36
N ALA A 267 -24.29 -8.96 -1.71
CA ALA A 267 -24.10 -7.88 -0.75
C ALA A 267 -25.32 -7.64 0.16
N LEU A 268 -26.54 -7.65 -0.40
CA LEU A 268 -27.77 -7.53 0.39
C LEU A 268 -27.96 -8.72 1.33
N ARG A 269 -27.66 -9.93 0.86
CA ARG A 269 -27.66 -11.15 1.69
C ARG A 269 -26.65 -11.03 2.82
N TYR A 270 -25.44 -10.53 2.56
CA TYR A 270 -24.44 -10.27 3.60
C TYR A 270 -24.97 -9.37 4.72
N HIS A 271 -25.64 -8.27 4.39
CA HIS A 271 -26.23 -7.38 5.40
C HIS A 271 -27.42 -7.97 6.16
N LEU A 272 -28.20 -8.85 5.53
CA LEU A 272 -29.29 -9.57 6.20
C LEU A 272 -28.76 -10.62 7.19
N HIS A 273 -27.66 -11.30 6.86
CA HIS A 273 -27.04 -12.27 7.76
C HIS A 273 -26.23 -11.60 8.88
N LYS A 274 -25.62 -10.43 8.65
CA LYS A 274 -24.89 -9.66 9.69
C LYS A 274 -25.78 -9.26 10.88
N SER A 275 -27.10 -9.10 10.67
CA SER A 275 -28.04 -8.78 11.75
C SER A 275 -28.45 -9.99 12.60
N ASP A 276 -28.48 -11.21 12.02
CA ASP A 276 -29.05 -12.40 12.67
C ASP A 276 -28.01 -13.47 13.05
N GLU A 277 -26.84 -13.50 12.40
CA GLU A 277 -25.83 -14.57 12.57
C GLU A 277 -24.40 -14.01 12.53
N LEU A 278 -23.74 -13.92 13.70
CA LEU A 278 -22.47 -13.22 13.89
C LEU A 278 -21.24 -13.86 13.19
N ILE A 279 -21.32 -15.10 12.67
CA ILE A 279 -20.11 -15.89 12.38
C ILE A 279 -20.18 -16.75 11.08
N THR A 280 -21.29 -16.72 10.35
CA THR A 280 -21.55 -17.70 9.25
C THR A 280 -21.32 -17.19 7.83
N ILE A 281 -20.61 -16.09 7.63
CA ILE A 281 -20.51 -15.50 6.29
C ILE A 281 -19.43 -16.22 5.45
N PRO A 282 -19.78 -16.77 4.27
CA PRO A 282 -18.79 -17.31 3.32
C PRO A 282 -17.77 -16.24 2.92
N HIS A 283 -16.49 -16.59 3.00
CA HIS A 283 -15.38 -15.69 2.69
C HIS A 283 -15.08 -15.69 1.20
N ASN A 284 -15.49 -14.62 0.51
CA ASN A 284 -15.09 -14.30 -0.85
C ASN A 284 -14.24 -13.03 -0.85
N ILE A 285 -13.54 -12.73 -1.95
CA ILE A 285 -12.75 -11.50 -2.10
C ILE A 285 -13.59 -10.24 -1.78
N ARG A 286 -14.90 -10.29 -2.05
CA ARG A 286 -15.87 -9.20 -1.80
C ARG A 286 -16.27 -9.01 -0.33
N THR A 287 -16.13 -10.02 0.52
CA THR A 287 -16.48 -9.94 1.95
C THR A 287 -15.28 -9.68 2.87
N LYS A 288 -14.06 -9.67 2.30
CA LYS A 288 -12.83 -9.33 3.03
C LYS A 288 -12.47 -7.85 2.85
N PRO A 289 -12.23 -7.07 3.92
CA PRO A 289 -11.74 -5.69 3.79
C PRO A 289 -10.38 -5.59 3.08
N ARG A 290 -10.16 -4.52 2.31
CA ARG A 290 -8.85 -4.22 1.70
C ARG A 290 -7.89 -3.86 2.83
N GLN A 291 -6.81 -4.62 2.98
CA GLN A 291 -5.78 -4.38 3.98
C GLN A 291 -4.54 -3.83 3.29
N PRO A 292 -4.32 -2.50 3.30
CA PRO A 292 -3.11 -1.97 2.74
C PRO A 292 -1.88 -2.49 3.48
N SER A 293 -0.80 -2.72 2.74
CA SER A 293 0.51 -3.03 3.28
C SER A 293 0.88 -1.99 4.34
N GLY A 294 0.89 -2.39 5.61
CA GLY A 294 1.07 -1.48 6.76
C GLY A 294 -0.17 -1.23 7.64
N THR A 295 -1.28 -1.96 7.42
CA THR A 295 -2.33 -2.11 8.44
C THR A 295 -1.74 -2.92 9.59
N TYR A 296 -1.52 -2.26 10.71
CA TYR A 296 -0.84 -2.82 11.87
C TYR A 296 -1.91 -3.42 12.77
N LYS A 297 -1.60 -4.60 13.32
CA LYS A 297 -2.49 -5.25 14.27
C LYS A 297 -2.43 -4.49 15.58
N VAL A 298 -3.60 -4.29 16.19
CA VAL A 298 -3.72 -3.74 17.53
C VAL A 298 -3.74 -4.86 18.56
N ILE A 299 -3.40 -4.56 19.81
CA ILE A 299 -3.56 -5.49 20.92
C ILE A 299 -4.85 -5.13 21.64
N LEU A 300 -5.77 -6.06 21.80
CA LEU A 300 -7.02 -5.85 22.53
C LEU A 300 -6.91 -6.44 23.94
N ALA A 301 -7.22 -5.64 24.95
CA ALA A 301 -7.31 -6.03 26.35
C ALA A 301 -8.75 -5.81 26.85
N VAL A 302 -9.32 -6.81 27.53
CA VAL A 302 -10.74 -6.82 27.90
C VAL A 302 -10.92 -7.38 29.30
N GLY A 303 -11.63 -6.64 30.16
CA GLY A 303 -11.92 -7.03 31.53
C GLY A 303 -10.68 -7.09 32.43
N GLY A 304 -10.74 -7.95 33.46
CA GLY A 304 -9.64 -8.12 34.42
C GLY A 304 -9.91 -7.46 35.78
N ALA A 305 -8.85 -7.27 36.55
CA ALA A 305 -8.90 -6.69 37.89
C ALA A 305 -8.04 -5.42 37.96
N GLY A 306 -8.64 -4.31 38.43
CA GLY A 306 -7.98 -3.02 38.61
C GLY A 306 -7.16 -2.94 39.90
N ILE A 307 -6.55 -1.77 40.13
CA ILE A 307 -5.63 -1.50 41.27
C ILE A 307 -6.27 -1.78 42.64
N ASN A 308 -7.59 -1.60 42.76
CA ASN A 308 -8.34 -1.81 43.99
C ASN A 308 -9.06 -3.18 44.03
N ASN A 309 -8.61 -4.16 43.23
CA ASN A 309 -9.31 -5.42 43.01
C ASN A 309 -10.76 -5.23 42.50
N GLU A 310 -11.06 -4.09 41.89
CA GLU A 310 -12.33 -3.90 41.19
C GLU A 310 -12.34 -4.72 39.91
N ILE A 311 -13.48 -5.33 39.62
CA ILE A 311 -13.63 -6.15 38.42
C ILE A 311 -14.01 -5.21 37.28
N LEU A 312 -13.20 -5.23 36.23
CA LEU A 312 -13.31 -4.28 35.12
C LEU A 312 -14.31 -4.78 34.07
N ASP A 313 -15.05 -3.83 33.51
CA ASP A 313 -15.82 -3.97 32.26
C ASP A 313 -15.11 -3.27 31.08
N SER A 314 -13.93 -2.71 31.30
CA SER A 314 -13.22 -1.92 30.30
C SER A 314 -12.73 -2.81 29.15
N THR A 315 -12.78 -2.22 27.96
CA THR A 315 -12.07 -2.71 26.78
C THR A 315 -11.07 -1.64 26.40
N GLU A 316 -9.83 -2.03 26.17
CA GLU A 316 -8.74 -1.15 25.78
C GLU A 316 -8.03 -1.77 24.58
N TRP A 317 -7.51 -0.94 23.70
CA TRP A 317 -6.66 -1.42 22.62
C TRP A 317 -5.41 -0.57 22.51
N TYR A 318 -4.29 -1.25 22.28
CA TYR A 318 -3.00 -0.62 22.07
C TYR A 318 -2.78 -0.41 20.57
N ASP A 319 -2.43 0.82 20.22
CA ASP A 319 -1.97 1.24 18.91
C ASP A 319 -0.43 1.23 18.86
N PRO A 320 0.22 0.26 18.20
CA PRO A 320 1.67 0.25 18.02
C PRO A 320 2.25 1.45 17.24
N LYS A 321 1.47 2.09 16.35
CA LYS A 321 1.95 3.26 15.59
C LYS A 321 1.98 4.52 16.45
N LEU A 322 0.92 4.73 17.23
CA LEU A 322 0.82 5.87 18.13
C LEU A 322 1.52 5.62 19.46
N ASN A 323 1.86 4.35 19.74
CA ASN A 323 2.39 3.89 21.01
C ASN A 323 1.48 4.31 22.19
N GLN A 324 0.17 4.12 22.03
CA GLN A 324 -0.84 4.59 22.98
C GLN A 324 -1.93 3.54 23.19
N TRP A 325 -2.51 3.55 24.39
CA TRP A 325 -3.72 2.79 24.71
C TRP A 325 -4.95 3.68 24.53
N HIS A 326 -6.00 3.12 23.96
CA HIS A 326 -7.27 3.78 23.73
C HIS A 326 -8.40 2.99 24.38
N PHE A 327 -9.38 3.70 24.92
CA PHE A 327 -10.59 3.08 25.47
C PHE A 327 -11.56 2.69 24.36
N GLY A 328 -12.10 1.47 24.47
CA GLY A 328 -13.12 0.91 23.62
C GLY A 328 -14.48 0.78 24.33
N PRO A 329 -15.44 0.07 23.72
CA PRO A 329 -16.76 -0.14 24.31
C PRO A 329 -16.70 -1.02 25.55
N LYS A 330 -17.46 -0.66 26.58
CA LYS A 330 -17.56 -1.44 27.81
C LYS A 330 -18.28 -2.77 27.59
N MET A 331 -17.80 -3.81 28.25
CA MET A 331 -18.47 -5.13 28.30
C MET A 331 -19.85 -5.01 28.95
N ILE A 332 -20.69 -6.00 28.69
CA ILE A 332 -22.04 -6.07 29.28
C ILE A 332 -21.96 -6.40 30.78
N THR A 333 -20.97 -7.20 31.17
CA THR A 333 -20.78 -7.64 32.56
C THR A 333 -19.30 -7.55 32.91
N SER A 334 -18.99 -6.90 34.04
CA SER A 334 -17.65 -6.89 34.61
C SER A 334 -17.21 -8.30 34.98
N ARG A 335 -16.10 -8.76 34.41
CA ARG A 335 -15.58 -10.11 34.64
C ARG A 335 -14.06 -10.17 34.46
N TYR A 336 -13.45 -11.10 35.17
CA TYR A 336 -12.03 -11.41 35.06
C TYR A 336 -11.84 -12.91 34.80
N ALA A 337 -10.60 -13.30 34.46
CA ALA A 337 -10.23 -14.70 34.23
C ALA A 337 -11.05 -15.45 33.15
N GLY A 338 -11.67 -14.72 32.22
CA GLY A 338 -12.30 -15.27 31.04
C GLY A 338 -11.32 -15.46 29.88
N GLY A 339 -11.83 -16.00 28.77
CA GLY A 339 -11.06 -16.22 27.55
C GLY A 339 -11.43 -15.23 26.47
N LEU A 340 -10.45 -14.52 25.91
CA LEU A 340 -10.63 -13.63 24.76
C LEU A 340 -10.03 -14.28 23.50
N VAL A 341 -10.79 -14.30 22.40
CA VAL A 341 -10.29 -14.70 21.07
C VAL A 341 -10.73 -13.72 20.00
N VAL A 342 -9.94 -13.65 18.93
CA VAL A 342 -10.31 -12.92 17.72
C VAL A 342 -10.54 -13.93 16.59
N VAL A 343 -11.70 -13.83 15.95
CA VAL A 343 -12.11 -14.66 14.82
C VAL A 343 -12.20 -13.79 13.57
N ASN A 344 -11.60 -14.25 12.47
CA ASN A 344 -11.61 -13.57 11.16
C ASN A 344 -11.10 -12.10 11.20
N ASP A 345 -10.21 -11.76 12.13
CA ASP A 345 -9.67 -10.41 12.37
C ASP A 345 -10.70 -9.30 12.71
N ASN A 346 -12.00 -9.62 12.72
CA ASN A 346 -13.09 -8.63 12.87
C ASN A 346 -14.00 -8.88 14.09
N PHE A 347 -13.99 -10.09 14.65
CA PHE A 347 -14.86 -10.43 15.77
C PHE A 347 -14.04 -10.81 16.98
N ALA A 348 -14.09 -9.97 18.02
CA ALA A 348 -13.55 -10.31 19.33
C ALA A 348 -14.65 -10.98 20.16
N LEU A 349 -14.36 -12.16 20.71
CA LEU A 349 -15.30 -12.94 21.51
C LEU A 349 -14.70 -13.16 22.89
N TYR A 350 -15.46 -12.80 23.93
CA TYR A 350 -15.10 -13.00 25.33
C TYR A 350 -15.98 -14.09 25.93
N PHE A 351 -15.37 -15.11 26.51
CA PHE A 351 -16.07 -16.29 27.03
C PHE A 351 -15.85 -16.45 28.53
N GLY A 352 -16.91 -16.78 29.25
CA GLY A 352 -16.87 -17.19 30.66
C GLY A 352 -16.25 -16.12 31.55
N GLY A 353 -15.33 -16.55 32.41
CA GLY A 353 -14.77 -15.75 33.49
C GLY A 353 -15.65 -15.79 34.73
N GLY A 354 -15.35 -14.91 35.67
CA GLY A 354 -16.11 -14.81 36.91
C GLY A 354 -16.08 -13.42 37.49
N ASN A 355 -16.91 -13.25 38.52
CA ASN A 355 -16.80 -12.17 39.47
C ASN A 355 -16.72 -12.72 40.90
N TYR A 356 -16.86 -11.87 41.92
CA TYR A 356 -16.83 -12.32 43.32
C TYR A 356 -18.05 -13.15 43.72
N GLU A 357 -19.10 -13.17 42.91
CA GLU A 357 -20.38 -13.81 43.23
C GLU A 357 -20.62 -15.10 42.43
N SER A 358 -20.04 -15.20 41.22
CA SER A 358 -20.32 -16.31 40.32
C SER A 358 -19.28 -16.51 39.22
N THR A 359 -19.13 -17.77 38.82
CA THR A 359 -18.51 -18.15 37.54
C THR A 359 -19.55 -18.16 36.41
N PHE A 360 -19.16 -17.66 35.24
CA PHE A 360 -20.03 -17.53 34.08
C PHE A 360 -19.75 -18.58 32.99
N GLN A 361 -20.81 -18.92 32.25
CA GLN A 361 -20.75 -19.60 30.96
C GLN A 361 -21.13 -18.68 29.80
N SER A 362 -21.61 -17.46 30.11
CA SER A 362 -22.03 -16.48 29.12
C SER A 362 -20.85 -16.01 28.28
N ALA A 363 -21.18 -15.54 27.08
CA ALA A 363 -20.21 -15.06 26.13
C ALA A 363 -20.71 -13.76 25.53
N ASP A 364 -19.78 -12.83 25.30
CA ASP A 364 -20.05 -11.56 24.62
C ASP A 364 -19.21 -11.48 23.34
N ALA A 365 -19.78 -10.88 22.31
CA ALA A 365 -19.16 -10.66 21.01
C ALA A 365 -19.06 -9.17 20.69
N LEU A 366 -17.94 -8.78 20.11
CA LEU A 366 -17.65 -7.43 19.64
C LEU A 366 -17.25 -7.48 18.16
N ASP A 367 -18.08 -6.89 17.30
CA ASP A 367 -17.71 -6.60 15.91
C ASP A 367 -16.86 -5.32 15.90
N VAL A 368 -15.55 -5.48 15.72
CA VAL A 368 -14.61 -4.34 15.66
C VAL A 368 -14.67 -3.59 14.32
N SER A 369 -15.34 -4.16 13.31
CA SER A 369 -15.55 -3.52 12.00
C SER A 369 -16.80 -2.64 11.95
N SER A 370 -17.63 -2.64 13.00
CA SER A 370 -18.85 -1.84 13.09
C SER A 370 -18.54 -0.36 13.30
N GLU A 371 -19.27 0.54 12.63
CA GLU A 371 -19.21 2.01 12.85
C GLU A 371 -19.44 2.40 14.32
N SER A 372 -20.24 1.61 15.04
CA SER A 372 -20.47 1.76 16.48
C SER A 372 -20.22 0.42 17.18
N PRO A 373 -18.95 0.12 17.54
CA PRO A 373 -18.60 -1.16 18.14
C PRO A 373 -19.23 -1.25 19.53
N LYS A 374 -19.98 -2.32 19.79
CA LYS A 374 -20.65 -2.59 21.07
C LYS A 374 -20.63 -4.08 21.33
N TRP A 375 -20.39 -4.45 22.59
CA TRP A 375 -20.53 -5.83 23.05
C TRP A 375 -21.99 -6.28 22.98
N ARG A 376 -22.21 -7.50 22.50
CA ARG A 376 -23.52 -8.14 22.39
C ARG A 376 -23.45 -9.57 22.94
N PRO A 377 -24.50 -10.08 23.61
CA PRO A 377 -24.52 -11.47 24.04
C PRO A 377 -24.38 -12.43 22.83
N THR A 378 -23.69 -13.54 23.03
CA THR A 378 -23.56 -14.62 22.04
C THR A 378 -23.71 -15.99 22.72
N TYR A 379 -23.45 -17.07 21.97
CA TYR A 379 -23.69 -18.45 22.40
C TYR A 379 -22.91 -18.83 23.65
N GLU A 380 -23.65 -19.17 24.71
CA GLU A 380 -23.10 -19.60 25.99
C GLU A 380 -22.38 -20.96 25.88
N MET A 381 -21.29 -21.11 26.64
CA MET A 381 -20.58 -22.38 26.79
C MET A 381 -21.45 -23.42 27.51
N LEU A 382 -21.12 -24.70 27.35
CA LEU A 382 -21.81 -25.79 28.05
C LEU A 382 -21.42 -25.88 29.54
N VAL A 383 -20.26 -25.33 29.89
CA VAL A 383 -19.70 -25.39 31.25
C VAL A 383 -19.25 -23.99 31.66
N LYS A 384 -19.57 -23.61 32.90
CA LYS A 384 -19.02 -22.40 33.54
C LYS A 384 -17.52 -22.55 33.75
N ARG A 385 -16.73 -21.55 33.35
CA ARG A 385 -15.26 -21.62 33.42
C ARG A 385 -14.63 -20.29 33.79
N GLN A 386 -13.68 -20.32 34.73
CA GLN A 386 -12.71 -19.27 35.01
C GLN A 386 -11.27 -19.82 34.96
N TRP A 387 -10.29 -18.96 34.66
CA TRP A 387 -8.87 -19.31 34.45
C TRP A 387 -8.65 -20.46 33.47
N PHE A 388 -9.49 -20.53 32.44
CA PHE A 388 -9.42 -21.55 31.40
C PHE A 388 -8.65 -21.04 30.19
N GLY A 389 -8.24 -21.97 29.35
CA GLY A 389 -7.57 -21.67 28.10
C GLY A 389 -8.58 -21.54 26.95
N VAL A 390 -8.44 -20.54 26.09
CA VAL A 390 -9.22 -20.43 24.85
C VAL A 390 -8.32 -20.27 23.61
N GLY A 391 -8.67 -20.89 22.49
CA GLY A 391 -7.89 -20.81 21.25
C GLY A 391 -8.71 -21.13 20.00
N VAL A 392 -8.24 -20.67 18.84
CA VAL A 392 -8.96 -20.82 17.56
C VAL A 392 -8.15 -21.63 16.58
N ILE A 393 -8.73 -22.68 16.01
CA ILE A 393 -8.14 -23.49 14.92
C ILE A 393 -9.20 -23.71 13.86
N ASN A 394 -8.92 -23.31 12.60
CA ASN A 394 -9.80 -23.53 11.45
C ASN A 394 -11.27 -23.13 11.70
N ASN A 395 -11.51 -21.95 12.28
CA ASN A 395 -12.83 -21.43 12.69
C ASN A 395 -13.55 -22.24 13.77
N TYR A 396 -12.86 -23.12 14.50
CA TYR A 396 -13.37 -23.72 15.73
C TYR A 396 -12.72 -23.05 16.94
N ILE A 397 -13.53 -22.70 17.94
CA ILE A 397 -13.05 -22.12 19.19
C ILE A 397 -13.04 -23.22 20.23
N TYR A 398 -11.90 -23.41 20.89
CA TYR A 398 -11.71 -24.45 21.89
C TYR A 398 -11.60 -23.79 23.26
N ALA A 399 -12.43 -24.22 24.20
CA ALA A 399 -12.33 -23.86 25.62
C ALA A 399 -11.87 -25.09 26.41
N VAL A 400 -10.73 -24.98 27.09
CA VAL A 400 -10.02 -26.11 27.69
C VAL A 400 -9.75 -25.86 29.17
N GLY A 401 -10.14 -26.81 30.02
CA GLY A 401 -9.85 -26.80 31.46
C GLY A 401 -10.47 -25.61 32.20
N GLY A 402 -9.74 -25.09 33.19
CA GLY A 402 -10.18 -24.01 34.07
C GLY A 402 -10.74 -24.51 35.39
N TYR A 403 -11.47 -23.63 36.06
CA TYR A 403 -12.10 -23.88 37.34
C TYR A 403 -13.59 -23.53 37.24
N ASN A 404 -14.42 -24.31 37.90
CA ASN A 404 -15.83 -24.04 38.06
C ASN A 404 -16.17 -24.05 39.54
N GLU A 405 -16.57 -22.87 40.03
CA GLU A 405 -16.92 -22.66 41.44
C GLU A 405 -18.12 -23.50 41.88
N SER A 406 -19.09 -23.74 40.99
CA SER A 406 -20.28 -24.55 41.32
C SER A 406 -19.96 -26.02 41.63
N CYS A 407 -18.79 -26.51 41.21
CA CYS A 407 -18.33 -27.85 41.57
C CYS A 407 -17.02 -27.84 42.36
N GLU A 408 -16.58 -26.68 42.85
CA GLU A 408 -15.34 -26.45 43.61
C GLU A 408 -14.13 -27.21 43.05
N SER A 409 -13.99 -27.25 41.71
CA SER A 409 -12.99 -28.14 41.13
C SER A 409 -12.37 -27.63 39.83
N CYS A 410 -11.08 -27.97 39.70
CA CYS A 410 -10.34 -27.88 38.46
C CYS A 410 -10.95 -28.83 37.43
N LEU A 411 -11.10 -28.34 36.21
CA LEU A 411 -11.70 -29.07 35.11
C LEU A 411 -10.61 -29.77 34.28
N ASN A 412 -10.91 -30.98 33.83
CA ASN A 412 -10.19 -31.62 32.72
C ASN A 412 -11.03 -31.65 31.43
N SER A 413 -12.27 -31.18 31.48
CA SER A 413 -13.15 -31.14 30.33
C SER A 413 -12.71 -30.07 29.33
N ALA A 414 -13.00 -30.34 28.06
CA ALA A 414 -12.84 -29.38 26.98
C ALA A 414 -14.10 -29.39 26.11
N GLU A 415 -14.36 -28.26 25.47
CA GLU A 415 -15.49 -28.07 24.56
C GLU A 415 -15.05 -27.24 23.36
N VAL A 416 -15.73 -27.46 22.24
CA VAL A 416 -15.47 -26.79 20.97
C VAL A 416 -16.75 -26.12 20.48
N PHE A 417 -16.60 -24.87 20.08
CA PHE A 417 -17.62 -24.10 19.40
C PHE A 417 -17.34 -24.13 17.91
N ASP A 418 -18.32 -24.63 17.15
CA ASP A 418 -18.31 -24.53 15.71
C ASP A 418 -18.96 -23.21 15.30
N CYS A 419 -18.14 -22.28 14.83
CA CYS A 419 -18.56 -20.97 14.36
C CYS A 419 -19.59 -21.02 13.22
N ARG A 420 -19.64 -22.13 12.45
CA ARG A 420 -20.58 -22.27 11.34
C ARG A 420 -21.94 -22.77 11.80
N THR A 421 -21.96 -23.72 12.74
CA THR A 421 -23.22 -24.28 13.26
C THR A 421 -23.71 -23.56 14.50
N GLN A 422 -22.90 -22.65 15.05
CA GLN A 422 -23.15 -21.84 16.23
C GLN A 422 -23.51 -22.70 17.46
N LYS A 423 -22.85 -23.86 17.57
CA LYS A 423 -23.11 -24.82 18.63
C LYS A 423 -21.84 -25.21 19.34
N TRP A 424 -21.94 -25.24 20.66
CA TRP A 424 -20.95 -25.86 21.51
C TRP A 424 -21.16 -27.37 21.56
N SER A 425 -20.06 -28.11 21.56
CA SER A 425 -20.05 -29.55 21.74
C SER A 425 -18.89 -29.97 22.64
N ARG A 426 -19.10 -31.01 23.45
CA ARG A 426 -18.01 -31.55 24.28
C ARG A 426 -17.04 -32.34 23.42
N ILE A 427 -15.76 -32.19 23.73
CA ILE A 427 -14.69 -33.02 23.16
C ILE A 427 -14.05 -33.87 24.26
N SER A 428 -13.13 -34.74 23.88
CA SER A 428 -12.40 -35.60 24.81
C SER A 428 -11.74 -34.78 25.93
N SER A 429 -11.96 -35.21 27.17
CA SER A 429 -11.32 -34.61 28.35
C SER A 429 -9.82 -34.90 28.37
N MET A 430 -9.06 -33.96 28.94
CA MET A 430 -7.65 -34.16 29.26
C MET A 430 -7.47 -35.24 30.33
N SER A 431 -6.33 -35.93 30.30
CA SER A 431 -5.96 -36.93 31.31
C SER A 431 -5.75 -36.33 32.71
N SER A 432 -5.48 -35.02 32.79
CA SER A 432 -5.23 -34.31 34.05
C SER A 432 -6.04 -33.02 34.09
N ARG A 433 -6.53 -32.66 35.28
CA ARG A 433 -7.22 -31.39 35.54
C ARG A 433 -6.21 -30.24 35.54
N ARG A 434 -6.59 -29.10 34.96
CA ARG A 434 -5.71 -27.93 34.79
C ARG A 434 -6.52 -26.64 34.94
N PHE A 435 -5.96 -25.61 35.57
CA PHE A 435 -6.47 -24.24 35.61
C PHE A 435 -5.29 -23.26 35.48
N CYS A 436 -5.56 -21.96 35.30
CA CYS A 436 -4.56 -20.95 34.92
C CYS A 436 -3.82 -21.35 33.63
N ILE A 437 -4.60 -21.73 32.61
CA ILE A 437 -4.07 -22.31 31.37
C ILE A 437 -3.77 -21.22 30.35
N GLY A 438 -2.55 -21.23 29.79
CA GLY A 438 -2.23 -20.58 28.53
C GLY A 438 -2.44 -21.54 27.37
N LEU A 439 -3.14 -21.10 26.32
CA LEU A 439 -3.23 -21.86 25.06
C LEU A 439 -2.41 -21.19 23.97
N GLY A 440 -1.64 -22.02 23.26
CA GLY A 440 -0.92 -21.63 22.04
C GLY A 440 -1.34 -22.49 20.87
N VAL A 441 -1.47 -21.88 19.69
CA VAL A 441 -1.73 -22.60 18.43
C VAL A 441 -0.45 -22.62 17.60
N MET A 442 0.02 -23.81 17.23
CA MET A 442 1.16 -23.97 16.34
C MET A 442 0.92 -25.13 15.38
N LYS A 443 1.08 -24.89 14.07
CA LYS A 443 0.91 -25.92 13.01
C LYS A 443 -0.42 -26.68 13.13
N ASN A 444 -1.53 -25.98 13.35
CA ASN A 444 -2.87 -26.53 13.54
C ASN A 444 -3.03 -27.46 14.76
N LEU A 445 -2.14 -27.37 15.75
CA LEU A 445 -2.26 -28.06 17.03
C LEU A 445 -2.44 -27.04 18.16
N LEU A 446 -3.28 -27.40 19.13
CA LEU A 446 -3.55 -26.61 20.33
C LEU A 446 -2.73 -27.15 21.49
N TYR A 447 -1.87 -26.31 22.07
CA TYR A 447 -1.02 -26.66 23.20
C TYR A 447 -1.54 -25.98 24.46
N ALA A 448 -1.81 -26.76 25.50
CA ALA A 448 -2.23 -26.26 26.80
C ALA A 448 -1.07 -26.32 27.80
N THR A 449 -0.62 -25.16 28.25
CA THR A 449 0.44 -25.02 29.24
C THR A 449 -0.13 -24.39 30.52
N CYS A 450 0.39 -24.83 31.66
CA CYS A 450 0.15 -24.19 32.95
C CYS A 450 1.48 -23.57 33.37
N VAL A 451 1.44 -22.35 33.92
CA VAL A 451 2.61 -21.69 34.53
C VAL A 451 2.73 -22.13 35.97
#